data_AF-A0A401TL64-F1
#
_entry.id   AF-A0A401TL64-F1
#
_cell.length_a   1.000
_cell.length_b   1.000
_cell.length_c   1.000
_cell.angle_alpha   90.00
_cell.angle_beta   90.00
_cell.angle_gamma   90.00
#
_symmetry.space_group_name_H-M   'P 1'
#
loop_
_entity.id
_entity.type
_entity.pdbx_description
1 polymer ?
#
loop_
_entity_poly.entity_id
_entity_poly.type
_entity_poly.pdbx_seq_one_letter_code
_entity_poly.pdbx_strand_id
1 'polypeptide(L)'
;MSLRYRFKQLQHLLRLILISSFLIYFQESDIIKIQAFIRANKARDDYKTLINAEQPPMAVVRKFVHLLDQSDQDFQEELEMMRLREEVVTRIRSNQQLENDLNTMDIKIGLLVKNKITLQVMGIKTSEQRE
;
A
#
# COMPACT_ATOMS: atom_id res chain seq x y z
N MET A 1 7.31 66.55 47.03
CA MET A 1 8.04 65.59 46.17
C MET A 1 7.05 65.00 45.18
N SER A 2 7.21 65.34 43.90
CA SER A 2 6.12 65.51 42.93
C SER A 2 5.62 64.19 42.31
N LEU A 3 4.30 64.10 42.08
CA LEU A 3 3.60 63.01 41.38
C LEU A 3 4.27 62.63 40.04
N ARG A 4 4.97 63.57 39.40
CA ARG A 4 5.79 63.34 38.20
C ARG A 4 6.92 62.33 38.42
N TYR A 5 7.56 62.30 39.58
CA TYR A 5 8.61 61.32 39.89
C TYR A 5 8.03 59.91 39.99
N ARG A 6 6.86 59.75 40.63
CA ARG A 6 6.16 58.47 40.72
C ARG A 6 5.66 57.99 39.35
N PHE A 7 5.15 58.89 38.51
CA PHE A 7 4.74 58.56 37.15
C PHE A 7 5.93 58.12 36.27
N LYS A 8 7.06 58.82 36.36
CA LYS A 8 8.29 58.48 35.63
C LYS A 8 8.87 57.13 36.09
N GLN A 9 8.82 56.85 37.40
CA GLN A 9 9.23 55.57 37.97
C GLN A 9 8.32 54.43 37.52
N LEU A 10 7.00 54.65 37.48
CA LEU A 10 6.04 53.67 37.00
C LEU A 10 6.22 53.35 35.51
N GLN A 11 6.45 54.37 34.67
CA GLN A 11 6.78 54.15 33.26
C GLN A 11 8.08 53.36 33.07
N HIS A 12 9.09 53.64 33.88
CA HIS A 12 10.35 52.90 33.82
C HIS A 12 10.16 51.42 34.21
N LEU A 13 9.35 51.17 35.25
CA LEU A 13 9.02 49.82 35.70
C LEU A 13 8.23 49.05 34.62
N LEU A 14 7.24 49.71 34.00
CA LEU A 14 6.46 49.14 32.89
C LEU A 14 7.35 48.75 31.71
N ARG A 15 8.34 49.60 31.37
CA ARG A 15 9.30 49.35 30.30
C ARG A 15 10.19 48.16 30.60
N LEU A 16 10.66 48.02 31.84
CA LEU A 16 11.46 46.87 32.30
C LEU A 16 10.67 45.56 32.22
N ILE A 17 9.42 45.56 32.66
CA ILE A 17 8.53 44.39 32.59
C ILE A 17 8.33 43.97 31.12
N LEU A 18 7.99 44.91 30.23
CA LEU A 18 7.81 44.63 28.81
C LEU A 18 9.06 44.05 28.14
N ILE A 19 10.25 44.57 28.47
CA ILE A 19 11.51 44.06 27.94
C ILE A 19 11.77 42.62 28.42
N SER A 20 11.52 42.33 29.70
CA SER A 20 11.69 40.98 30.24
C SER A 20 10.72 39.97 29.61
N SER A 21 9.45 40.34 29.43
CA SER A 21 8.46 39.48 28.77
C SER A 21 8.80 39.24 27.29
N PHE A 22 9.31 40.25 26.59
CA PHE A 22 9.75 40.13 25.19
C PHE A 22 10.98 39.22 25.05
N LEU A 23 11.95 39.34 25.96
CA LEU A 23 13.12 38.46 26.01
C LEU A 23 12.74 37.00 26.25
N ILE A 24 11.81 36.73 27.18
CA ILE A 24 11.29 35.38 27.43
C ILE A 24 10.64 34.82 26.16
N TYR A 25 9.75 35.60 25.52
CA TYR A 25 9.07 35.20 24.29
C TYR A 25 10.04 34.90 23.15
N PHE A 26 11.11 35.68 22.99
CA PHE A 26 12.12 35.42 21.97
C PHE A 26 12.89 34.11 22.22
N GLN A 27 13.17 33.80 23.49
CA GLN A 27 13.88 32.59 23.90
C GLN A 27 13.05 31.31 23.78
N GLU A 28 11.70 31.41 23.76
CA GLU A 28 10.81 30.24 23.60
C GLU A 28 11.06 29.50 22.29
N SER A 29 11.41 30.20 21.21
CA SER A 29 11.62 29.59 19.90
C SER A 29 12.75 28.56 19.89
N ASP A 30 13.85 28.83 20.61
CA ASP A 30 14.98 27.90 20.71
C ASP A 30 14.71 26.77 21.70
N ILE A 31 13.96 27.05 22.77
CA ILE A 31 13.50 26.02 23.71
C ILE A 31 12.62 25.00 23.00
N ILE A 32 11.68 25.45 22.15
CA ILE A 32 10.80 24.56 21.37
C ILE A 32 11.62 23.68 20.42
N LYS A 33 12.63 24.23 19.74
CA LYS A 33 13.52 23.45 18.86
C LYS A 33 14.28 22.38 19.64
N ILE A 34 14.84 22.72 20.80
CA ILE A 34 15.57 21.78 21.66
C ILE A 34 14.64 20.68 22.16
N GLN A 35 13.43 21.03 22.61
CA GLN A 35 12.44 20.05 23.04
C GLN A 35 12.02 19.10 21.91
N ALA A 36 11.80 19.63 20.71
CA ALA A 36 11.48 18.83 19.53
C ALA A 36 12.62 17.85 19.20
N PHE A 37 13.87 18.32 19.24
CA PHE A 37 15.05 17.49 19.02
C PHE A 37 15.17 16.36 20.05
N ILE A 38 14.98 16.66 21.34
CA ILE A 38 15.01 15.66 22.42
C ILE A 38 13.89 14.62 22.24
N ARG A 39 12.67 15.06 21.91
CA ARG A 39 11.54 14.15 21.64
C ARG A 39 11.82 13.24 20.44
N ALA A 40 12.37 13.79 19.36
CA ALA A 40 12.75 13.03 18.17
C ALA A 40 13.84 11.99 18.47
N ASN A 41 14.88 12.36 19.23
CA ASN A 41 15.92 11.43 19.66
C ASN A 41 15.34 10.32 20.54
N LYS A 42 14.48 10.66 21.51
CA LYS A 42 13.82 9.66 22.36
C LYS A 42 12.98 8.68 21.53
N ALA A 43 12.19 9.17 20.58
CA ALA A 43 11.41 8.32 19.68
C ALA A 43 12.30 7.39 18.83
N ARG A 44 13.45 7.90 18.36
CA ARG A 44 14.45 7.12 17.63
C ARG A 44 15.07 6.03 18.50
N ASP A 45 15.39 6.34 19.75
CA ASP A 45 15.96 5.38 20.70
C ASP A 45 14.93 4.30 21.10
N ASP A 46 13.66 4.69 21.28
CA ASP A 46 12.56 3.74 21.48
C ASP A 46 12.45 2.78 20.28
N TYR A 47 12.52 3.30 19.04
CA TYR A 47 12.51 2.47 17.83
C TYR A 47 13.73 1.53 17.76
N LYS A 48 14.94 2.04 18.00
CA LYS A 48 16.16 1.22 18.06
C LYS A 48 16.07 0.11 19.11
N THR A 49 15.47 0.41 20.25
CA THR A 49 15.27 -0.55 21.32
C THR A 49 14.30 -1.64 20.88
N LEU A 50 13.21 -1.29 20.19
CA LEU A 50 12.25 -2.25 19.66
C LEU A 50 12.91 -3.26 18.71
N ILE A 51 13.79 -2.80 17.81
CA ILE A 51 14.37 -3.67 16.76
C ILE A 51 15.61 -4.45 17.21
N ASN A 52 16.38 -3.96 18.19
CA ASN A 52 17.68 -4.56 18.55
C ASN A 52 17.68 -5.29 19.89
N ALA A 53 16.72 -5.03 20.78
CA ALA A 53 16.69 -5.71 22.07
C ALA A 53 16.04 -7.09 21.93
N GLU A 54 16.63 -8.13 22.52
CA GLU A 54 16.00 -9.46 22.60
C GLU A 54 14.67 -9.41 23.38
N GLN A 55 14.57 -8.54 24.39
CA GLN A 55 13.39 -8.37 25.22
C GLN A 55 13.09 -6.87 25.41
N PRO A 56 12.40 -6.22 24.44
CA PRO A 56 12.09 -4.81 24.53
C PRO A 56 11.07 -4.52 25.65
N PRO A 57 11.18 -3.40 26.39
CA PRO A 57 10.23 -3.06 27.43
C PRO A 57 8.80 -2.87 26.91
N MET A 58 7.79 -3.32 27.67
CA MET A 58 6.38 -3.26 27.25
C MET A 58 5.89 -1.84 26.88
N ALA A 59 6.41 -0.81 27.54
CA ALA A 59 6.08 0.58 27.23
C ALA A 59 6.57 1.01 25.83
N VAL A 60 7.68 0.44 25.35
CA VAL A 60 8.20 0.65 24.00
C VAL A 60 7.32 -0.10 23.00
N VAL A 61 7.06 -1.39 23.25
CA VAL A 61 6.22 -2.24 22.37
C VAL A 61 4.84 -1.62 22.14
N ARG A 62 4.17 -1.14 23.21
CA ARG A 62 2.85 -0.51 23.11
C ARG A 62 2.81 0.70 22.16
N LYS A 63 3.91 1.46 22.04
CA LYS A 63 3.97 2.61 21.13
C LYS A 63 3.89 2.21 19.67
N PHE A 64 4.34 1.00 19.32
CA PHE A 64 4.48 0.54 17.94
C PHE A 64 3.53 -0.62 17.59
N VAL A 65 2.70 -1.09 18.54
CA VAL A 65 1.76 -2.21 18.32
C VAL A 65 0.82 -2.00 17.13
N HIS A 66 0.41 -0.75 16.87
CA HIS A 66 -0.45 -0.39 15.75
C HIS A 66 0.21 -0.67 14.38
N LEU A 67 1.55 -0.69 14.31
CA LEU A 67 2.27 -1.03 13.09
C LEU A 67 2.23 -2.53 12.80
N LEU A 68 2.02 -3.37 13.82
CA LEU A 68 1.89 -4.82 13.64
C LEU A 68 0.55 -5.18 13.01
N ASP A 69 -0.54 -4.54 13.44
CA ASP A 69 -1.88 -4.78 12.90
C ASP A 69 -1.97 -4.43 11.40
N GLN A 70 -1.36 -3.30 11.00
CA GLN A 70 -1.24 -2.92 9.59
C GLN A 70 -0.38 -3.92 8.81
N SER A 71 0.74 -4.37 9.37
CA SER A 71 1.63 -5.34 8.73
C SER A 71 0.97 -6.71 8.53
N ASP A 72 0.13 -7.17 9.46
CA ASP A 72 -0.60 -8.44 9.35
C ASP A 72 -1.65 -8.38 8.25
N GLN A 73 -2.37 -7.25 8.13
CA GLN A 73 -3.31 -7.03 7.02
C GLN A 73 -2.59 -7.00 5.68
N ASP A 74 -1.51 -6.21 5.55
CA ASP A 74 -0.71 -6.11 4.33
C ASP A 74 -0.18 -7.49 3.90
N PHE A 75 0.22 -8.33 4.86
CA PHE A 75 0.67 -9.71 4.61
C PHE A 75 -0.46 -10.61 4.09
N GLN A 76 -1.68 -10.51 4.63
CA GLN A 76 -2.83 -11.28 4.15
C GLN A 76 -3.22 -10.85 2.73
N GLU A 77 -3.20 -9.55 2.43
CA GLU A 77 -3.46 -9.03 1.08
C GLU A 77 -2.43 -9.53 0.06
N GLU A 78 -1.14 -9.55 0.44
CA GLU A 78 -0.08 -10.11 -0.41
C GLU A 78 -0.28 -11.61 -0.65
N LEU A 79 -0.65 -12.37 0.37
CA LEU A 79 -0.95 -13.80 0.26
C LEU A 79 -2.14 -14.07 -0.67
N GLU A 80 -3.22 -13.29 -0.54
CA GLU A 80 -4.40 -13.40 -1.41
C GLU A 80 -4.04 -13.06 -2.86
N MET A 81 -3.23 -12.01 -3.07
CA MET A 81 -2.73 -11.64 -4.40
C MET A 81 -1.91 -12.77 -5.04
N MET A 82 -1.04 -13.43 -4.26
CA MET A 82 -0.28 -14.58 -4.75
C MET A 82 -1.21 -15.74 -5.14
N ARG A 83 -2.22 -16.06 -4.32
CA ARG A 83 -3.20 -17.11 -4.61
C ARG A 83 -3.99 -16.80 -5.89
N LEU A 84 -4.45 -15.55 -6.04
CA LEU A 84 -5.16 -15.11 -7.24
C LEU A 84 -4.30 -15.23 -8.49
N ARG A 85 -3.01 -14.87 -8.40
CA ARG A 85 -2.07 -14.99 -9.52
C ARG A 85 -1.91 -16.45 -9.96
N GLU A 86 -1.80 -17.38 -9.01
CA GLU A 86 -1.74 -18.81 -9.30
C GLU A 86 -3.02 -19.33 -9.95
N GLU A 87 -4.18 -18.89 -9.45
CA GLU A 87 -5.48 -19.25 -10.02
C GLU A 87 -5.62 -18.75 -11.47
N VAL A 88 -5.19 -17.52 -11.76
CA VAL A 88 -5.18 -16.96 -13.12
C VAL A 88 -4.30 -17.78 -14.05
N VAL A 89 -3.08 -18.15 -13.64
CA VAL A 89 -2.19 -18.99 -14.46
C VAL A 89 -2.81 -20.36 -14.75
N THR A 90 -3.43 -20.97 -13.75
CA THR A 90 -4.12 -22.25 -13.91
C THR A 90 -5.30 -22.15 -14.88
N ARG A 91 -6.10 -21.08 -14.75
CA ARG A 91 -7.23 -20.80 -15.66
C ARG A 91 -6.77 -20.55 -17.09
N ILE A 92 -5.68 -19.80 -17.30
CA ILE A 92 -5.10 -19.57 -18.62
C ILE A 92 -4.69 -20.90 -19.26
N ARG A 93 -3.97 -21.75 -18.51
CA ARG A 93 -3.54 -23.06 -19.03
C ARG A 93 -4.73 -23.95 -19.40
N SER A 94 -5.77 -23.97 -18.55
CA SER A 94 -7.01 -24.71 -18.83
C SER A 94 -7.72 -24.18 -20.08
N ASN A 95 -7.83 -22.86 -20.22
CA ASN A 95 -8.48 -22.24 -21.36
C ASN A 95 -7.72 -22.53 -22.67
N GLN A 96 -6.40 -22.50 -22.63
CA GLN A 96 -5.57 -22.83 -23.80
C GLN A 96 -5.70 -24.30 -24.21
N GLN A 97 -5.91 -25.21 -23.25
CA GLN A 97 -6.25 -26.60 -23.57
C GLN A 97 -7.60 -26.70 -24.27
N LEU A 98 -8.62 -25.99 -23.78
CA LEU A 98 -9.95 -25.97 -24.41
C LEU A 98 -9.90 -25.39 -25.84
N GLU A 99 -9.10 -24.36 -26.08
CA GLU A 99 -8.89 -23.81 -27.43
C GLU A 99 -8.27 -24.86 -28.37
N ASN A 100 -7.30 -25.65 -27.90
CA ASN A 100 -6.71 -26.74 -28.69
C ASN A 100 -7.73 -27.86 -28.99
N ASP A 101 -8.57 -28.18 -28.02
CA ASP A 101 -9.62 -29.20 -28.17
C ASP A 101 -10.68 -28.73 -29.19
N LEU A 102 -11.05 -27.44 -29.16
CA LEU A 102 -11.95 -26.82 -30.15
C LEU A 102 -11.33 -26.83 -31.55
N ASN A 103 -10.07 -26.46 -31.71
CA ASN A 103 -9.39 -26.51 -33.01
C ASN A 103 -9.38 -27.95 -33.59
N THR A 104 -9.18 -28.95 -32.73
CA THR A 104 -9.27 -30.35 -33.13
C THR A 104 -10.68 -30.74 -33.59
N MET A 105 -11.71 -30.20 -32.93
CA MET A 105 -13.11 -30.39 -33.31
C MET A 105 -13.40 -29.76 -34.68
N ASP A 106 -12.92 -28.55 -34.94
CA ASP A 106 -13.09 -27.85 -36.22
C ASP A 106 -12.48 -28.64 -37.39
N ILE A 107 -11.28 -29.20 -37.21
CA ILE A 107 -10.65 -30.07 -38.20
C ILE A 107 -11.54 -31.30 -38.48
N LYS A 108 -12.06 -31.94 -37.43
CA LYS A 108 -12.94 -33.11 -37.57
C LYS A 108 -14.25 -32.76 -38.28
N ILE A 109 -14.86 -31.62 -37.94
CA ILE A 109 -16.06 -31.11 -38.62
C ILE A 109 -15.77 -30.87 -40.10
N GLY A 110 -14.64 -30.23 -40.43
CA GLY A 110 -14.21 -30.01 -41.81
C GLY A 110 -14.07 -31.31 -42.61
N LEU A 111 -13.47 -32.34 -42.00
CA LEU A 111 -13.36 -33.67 -42.62
C LEU A 111 -14.72 -34.34 -42.83
N LEU A 112 -15.63 -34.26 -41.85
CA LEU A 112 -16.99 -34.81 -41.98
C LEU A 112 -17.78 -34.12 -43.10
N VAL A 113 -17.68 -32.79 -43.20
CA VAL A 113 -18.31 -32.02 -44.29
C VAL A 113 -17.74 -32.45 -45.65
N LYS A 114 -16.42 -32.59 -45.76
CA LYS A 114 -15.77 -33.06 -47.00
C LYS A 114 -16.19 -34.48 -47.38
N ASN A 115 -16.29 -35.38 -46.40
CA ASN A 115 -16.75 -36.75 -46.60
C ASN A 115 -18.19 -36.79 -47.10
N LYS A 116 -19.09 -35.99 -46.50
CA LYS A 116 -20.48 -35.85 -46.95
C LYS A 116 -20.57 -35.40 -48.41
N ILE A 117 -19.83 -34.35 -48.78
CA ILE A 117 -19.80 -33.84 -50.17
C ILE A 117 -19.32 -34.93 -51.13
N THR A 118 -18.25 -35.65 -50.76
CA THR A 118 -17.66 -36.69 -51.61
C THR A 118 -18.65 -37.84 -51.85
N LEU A 119 -19.33 -38.30 -50.80
CA LEU A 119 -20.37 -39.35 -50.92
C LEU A 119 -21.55 -38.89 -51.78
N GLN A 120 -22.00 -37.64 -51.65
CA GLN A 120 -23.07 -37.09 -52.48
C GLN A 120 -22.68 -37.04 -53.96
N VAL A 121 -21.46 -36.56 -54.28
CA VAL A 121 -20.95 -36.49 -55.65
C VAL A 121 -20.79 -37.89 -56.26
N MET A 122 -20.29 -38.86 -55.48
CA MET A 122 -20.19 -40.25 -55.96
C MET A 122 -21.57 -40.85 -56.21
N GLY A 123 -22.53 -40.62 -55.32
CA GLY A 123 -23.91 -41.05 -55.47
C GLY A 123 -24.53 -40.58 -56.79
N ILE A 124 -24.39 -39.29 -57.10
CA ILE A 124 -24.86 -38.67 -58.35
C ILE A 124 -24.22 -39.34 -59.58
N LYS A 125 -22.90 -39.56 -59.56
CA LYS A 125 -22.19 -40.23 -60.65
C LYS A 125 -22.66 -41.68 -60.86
N THR A 126 -22.96 -42.41 -59.79
CA THR A 126 -23.51 -43.77 -59.90
C THR A 126 -24.95 -43.81 -60.40
N SER A 127 -25.76 -42.76 -60.21
CA SER A 127 -27.08 -42.67 -60.83
C SER A 127 -27.02 -42.34 -62.32
N GLU A 128 -26.09 -41.47 -62.75
CA GLU A 128 -25.90 -41.12 -64.17
C GLU A 128 -25.39 -42.29 -65.03
N GLN A 129 -24.66 -43.24 -64.44
CA GLN A 129 -24.19 -44.45 -65.15
C GLN A 129 -25.25 -45.57 -65.25
N ARG A 130 -26.42 -45.39 -64.64
CA ARG A 130 -27.51 -46.37 -64.64
C ARG A 130 -28.68 -45.99 -65.55
N GLU A 131 -28.61 -44.85 -66.22
CA GLU A 131 -29.48 -44.42 -67.32
C GLU A 131 -28.79 -44.65 -68.68
#